data_AF-A0A2V8ENS5-F1
#
_entry.id   AF-A0A2V8ENS5-F1
#
_cell.length_a   1.000
_cell.length_b   1.000
_cell.length_c   1.000
_cell.angle_alpha   90.00
_cell.angle_beta   90.00
_cell.angle_gamma   90.00
#
_symmetry.space_group_name_H-M   'P 1'
#
loop_
_entity.id
_entity.type
_entity.pdbx_description
1 polymer ?
#
loop_
_entity_poly.entity_id
_entity_poly.type
_entity_poly.pdbx_seq_one_letter_code
_entity_poly.pdbx_strand_id
1 'polypeptide(L)'
;MTDSFAVSKRGLSASAKKQVRRAGAVLAALLALVATSSSHLKAQAALRVLGPVDTSILGVHKFPLGIIDETGTSLAPCIDAFGAVPVCLLGSDLPNPGPASIPDNIPGEFFYSVADSEMRNVQDPNGGTPSVAAAFRFGVEASVDPITGAQAFFSRVRTRIKGGLVIGQFYRITHPYGVLEGQAVNVAGRGDLNVTEDLGCPRQRRCPATTTPS
;
A
#
# COMPACT_ATOMS: atom_id res chain seq x y z
N MET A 1 -10.46 -51.68 -66.40
CA MET A 1 -10.61 -52.80 -65.45
C MET A 1 -9.27 -52.99 -64.74
N THR A 2 -9.32 -53.31 -63.45
CA THR A 2 -8.27 -53.33 -62.41
C THR A 2 -8.01 -51.98 -61.71
N ASP A 3 -7.80 -51.92 -60.40
CA ASP A 3 -8.60 -52.41 -59.27
C ASP A 3 -8.24 -51.56 -58.03
N SER A 4 -9.15 -51.47 -57.07
CA SER A 4 -9.04 -50.69 -55.82
C SER A 4 -7.98 -51.21 -54.84
N PHE A 5 -7.32 -50.31 -54.09
CA PHE A 5 -6.91 -50.57 -52.70
C PHE A 5 -7.73 -49.70 -51.76
N ALA A 6 -8.63 -50.33 -50.99
CA ALA A 6 -9.42 -49.70 -49.95
C ALA A 6 -8.69 -49.78 -48.60
N VAL A 7 -8.43 -48.63 -47.96
CA VAL A 7 -8.00 -48.56 -46.56
C VAL A 7 -9.24 -48.37 -45.67
N SER A 8 -9.46 -49.35 -44.79
CA SER A 8 -10.55 -49.40 -43.81
C SER A 8 -10.34 -48.36 -42.70
N LYS A 9 -11.25 -47.38 -42.60
CA LYS A 9 -11.37 -46.51 -41.41
C LYS A 9 -12.37 -47.11 -40.43
N ARG A 10 -11.92 -47.98 -39.52
CA ARG A 10 -12.72 -48.38 -38.35
C ARG A 10 -12.68 -47.25 -37.30
N GLY A 11 -13.85 -46.68 -37.03
CA GLY A 11 -14.04 -45.57 -36.12
C GLY A 11 -13.78 -45.92 -34.65
N LEU A 12 -13.19 -44.97 -33.91
CA LEU A 12 -13.08 -45.01 -32.46
C LEU A 12 -14.49 -45.01 -31.83
N SER A 13 -14.76 -46.04 -31.01
CA SER A 13 -15.99 -46.23 -30.24
C SER A 13 -16.35 -45.02 -29.37
N ALA A 14 -17.66 -44.74 -29.27
CA ALA A 14 -18.24 -43.63 -28.53
C ALA A 14 -17.85 -43.56 -27.04
N SER A 15 -17.44 -44.68 -26.45
CA SER A 15 -16.99 -44.77 -25.06
C SER A 15 -15.66 -44.02 -24.83
N ALA A 16 -14.70 -44.17 -25.75
CA ALA A 16 -13.41 -43.47 -25.69
C ALA A 16 -13.59 -41.94 -25.79
N LYS A 17 -14.54 -41.48 -26.60
CA LYS A 17 -14.85 -40.04 -26.75
C LYS A 17 -15.44 -39.41 -25.48
N LYS A 18 -16.18 -40.18 -24.67
CA LYS A 18 -16.81 -39.70 -23.42
C LYS A 18 -15.79 -39.62 -22.27
N GLN A 19 -14.82 -40.53 -22.26
CA GLN A 19 -13.76 -40.59 -21.26
C GLN A 19 -12.72 -39.47 -21.44
N VAL A 20 -12.35 -39.16 -22.68
CA VAL A 20 -11.48 -38.02 -23.03
C VAL A 20 -12.11 -36.67 -22.66
N ARG A 21 -13.44 -36.53 -22.85
CA ARG A 21 -14.18 -35.31 -22.48
C ARG A 21 -14.24 -35.05 -20.98
N ARG A 22 -14.36 -36.10 -20.16
CA ARG A 22 -14.37 -35.98 -18.69
C ARG A 22 -12.99 -35.66 -18.12
N ALA A 23 -11.93 -36.26 -18.67
CA ALA A 23 -10.56 -35.95 -18.27
C ALA A 23 -10.17 -34.49 -18.60
N GLY A 24 -10.58 -33.99 -19.77
CA GLY A 24 -10.35 -32.58 -20.16
C GLY A 24 -11.09 -31.57 -19.26
N ALA A 25 -12.31 -31.89 -18.82
CA ALA A 25 -13.09 -31.00 -17.97
C ALA A 25 -12.53 -30.88 -16.54
N VAL A 26 -12.01 -31.97 -15.97
CA VAL A 26 -11.39 -31.96 -14.63
C VAL A 26 -10.06 -31.20 -14.65
N LEU A 27 -9.25 -31.36 -15.71
CA LEU A 27 -8.00 -30.62 -15.87
C LEU A 27 -8.24 -29.12 -16.09
N ALA A 28 -9.28 -28.75 -16.86
CA ALA A 28 -9.67 -27.35 -17.04
C ALA A 28 -10.19 -26.71 -15.75
N ALA A 29 -10.93 -27.45 -14.92
CA ALA A 29 -11.39 -26.96 -13.62
C ALA A 29 -10.25 -26.76 -12.61
N LEU A 30 -9.22 -27.63 -12.62
CA LEU A 30 -8.03 -27.49 -11.78
C LEU A 30 -7.13 -26.33 -12.25
N LEU A 31 -6.95 -26.13 -13.55
CA LEU A 31 -6.25 -24.93 -14.07
C LEU A 31 -7.02 -23.63 -13.78
N ALA A 32 -8.35 -23.65 -13.81
CA ALA A 32 -9.17 -22.49 -13.45
C ALA A 32 -9.10 -22.16 -11.94
N LEU A 33 -8.94 -23.17 -11.07
CA LEU A 33 -8.74 -22.96 -9.63
C LEU A 33 -7.36 -22.35 -9.32
N VAL A 34 -6.32 -22.71 -10.07
CA VAL A 34 -4.97 -22.15 -9.91
C VAL A 34 -4.90 -20.71 -10.46
N ALA A 35 -5.65 -20.39 -11.51
CA ALA A 35 -5.66 -19.06 -12.13
C ALA A 35 -6.41 -17.96 -11.33
N THR A 36 -7.19 -18.32 -10.32
CA THR A 36 -7.94 -17.33 -9.49
C THR A 36 -7.22 -16.92 -8.22
N SER A 37 -6.10 -17.57 -7.89
CA SER A 37 -5.19 -17.12 -6.82
C SER A 37 -4.20 -16.12 -7.39
N SER A 38 -4.69 -14.94 -7.77
CA SER A 38 -3.82 -13.78 -7.97
C SER A 38 -3.31 -13.35 -6.60
N SER A 39 -2.30 -14.05 -6.09
CA SER A 39 -1.40 -13.48 -5.09
C SER A 39 -0.80 -12.24 -5.74
N HIS A 40 -1.41 -11.09 -5.50
CA HIS A 40 -0.84 -9.80 -5.84
C HIS A 40 0.51 -9.75 -5.13
N LEU A 41 1.60 -10.05 -5.85
CA LEU A 41 2.95 -9.83 -5.36
C LEU A 41 3.00 -8.35 -4.97
N LYS A 42 3.15 -8.08 -3.66
CA LYS A 42 3.33 -6.72 -3.20
C LYS A 42 4.60 -6.22 -3.88
N ALA A 43 4.52 -5.13 -4.64
CA ALA A 43 5.69 -4.50 -5.24
C ALA A 43 6.52 -3.82 -4.13
N GLN A 44 7.21 -4.61 -3.30
CA GLN A 44 8.05 -4.11 -2.22
C GLN A 44 9.50 -4.19 -2.64
N ALA A 45 10.21 -3.06 -2.55
CA ALA A 45 11.66 -3.05 -2.63
C ALA A 45 12.23 -3.11 -1.20
N ALA A 46 13.18 -4.00 -0.93
CA ALA A 46 13.88 -3.99 0.34
C ALA A 46 14.92 -2.88 0.39
N LEU A 47 15.11 -2.35 1.60
CA LEU A 47 16.20 -1.44 1.90
C LEU A 47 17.55 -2.18 1.73
N ARG A 48 18.48 -1.57 1.00
CA ARG A 48 19.79 -2.15 0.72
C ARG A 48 20.94 -1.42 1.41
N VAL A 49 20.95 -0.08 1.37
CA VAL A 49 22.05 0.74 1.91
C VAL A 49 21.52 1.88 2.75
N LEU A 50 22.16 2.11 3.89
CA LEU A 50 22.02 3.31 4.71
C LEU A 50 23.21 4.24 4.47
N GLY A 51 22.94 5.52 4.23
CA GLY A 51 23.95 6.56 4.20
C GLY A 51 24.45 6.95 5.60
N PRO A 52 25.36 7.93 5.69
CA PRO A 52 25.79 8.49 6.96
C PRO A 52 24.61 9.07 7.75
N VAL A 53 24.68 9.00 9.08
CA VAL A 53 23.68 9.65 9.96
C VAL A 53 23.77 11.16 9.83
N ASP A 54 22.62 11.79 9.68
CA ASP A 54 22.50 13.25 9.66
C ASP A 54 22.59 13.82 11.08
N THR A 55 23.56 14.72 11.26
CA THR A 55 23.80 15.46 12.50
C THR A 55 23.47 16.95 12.38
N SER A 56 22.91 17.38 11.26
CA SER A 56 22.56 18.78 11.00
C SER A 56 21.28 19.22 11.70
N ILE A 57 20.37 18.27 11.98
CA ILE A 57 19.16 18.48 12.78
C ILE A 57 19.48 18.23 14.25
N LEU A 58 19.14 19.22 15.10
CA LEU A 58 19.43 19.18 16.53
C LEU A 58 18.46 18.25 17.29
N GLY A 59 18.86 17.86 18.50
CA GLY A 59 18.07 17.02 19.39
C GLY A 59 18.24 15.53 19.12
N VAL A 60 17.13 14.80 19.14
CA VAL A 60 17.11 13.33 19.10
C VAL A 60 17.24 12.74 17.70
N HIS A 61 17.37 13.56 16.65
CA HIS A 61 17.51 13.10 15.27
C HIS A 61 18.79 12.28 15.04
N LYS A 62 18.64 11.04 14.56
CA LYS A 62 19.74 10.15 14.18
C LYS A 62 19.40 9.33 12.92
N PHE A 63 18.71 9.93 11.95
CA PHE A 63 18.35 9.25 10.69
C PHE A 63 19.44 9.41 9.61
N PRO A 64 19.56 8.45 8.68
CA PRO A 64 20.49 8.54 7.55
C PRO A 64 20.17 9.69 6.58
N LEU A 65 21.19 10.39 6.09
CA LEU A 65 21.09 11.39 5.02
C LEU A 65 20.56 10.81 3.70
N GLY A 66 20.65 9.48 3.53
CA GLY A 66 20.10 8.81 2.39
C GLY A 66 19.86 7.34 2.64
N ILE A 67 18.94 6.79 1.86
CA ILE A 67 18.62 5.37 1.81
C ILE A 67 18.66 4.92 0.35
N ILE A 68 19.13 3.71 0.10
CA ILE A 68 19.10 3.11 -1.23
C ILE A 68 18.40 1.76 -1.13
N ASP A 69 17.45 1.52 -2.02
CA ASP A 69 16.78 0.22 -2.12
C ASP A 69 17.57 -0.79 -2.97
N GLU A 70 17.08 -2.01 -3.03
CA GLU A 70 17.68 -3.10 -3.82
C GLU A 70 17.72 -2.83 -5.33
N THR A 71 16.85 -1.95 -5.82
CA THR A 71 16.80 -1.53 -7.24
C THR A 71 17.80 -0.42 -7.56
N GLY A 72 18.45 0.14 -6.54
CA GLY A 72 19.39 1.26 -6.68
C GLY A 72 18.73 2.63 -6.60
N THR A 73 17.44 2.70 -6.28
CA THR A 73 16.76 3.98 -6.07
C THR A 73 17.25 4.61 -4.78
N SER A 74 17.75 5.84 -4.86
CA SER A 74 18.25 6.60 -3.73
C SER A 74 17.25 7.67 -3.31
N LEU A 75 16.94 7.74 -2.02
CA LEU A 75 16.10 8.78 -1.43
C LEU A 75 16.88 9.53 -0.35
N ALA A 76 16.62 10.83 -0.23
CA ALA A 76 17.07 11.67 0.88
C ALA A 76 15.86 12.03 1.74
N PRO A 77 16.05 12.29 3.05
CA PRO A 77 14.95 12.77 3.88
C PRO A 77 14.46 14.11 3.34
N CYS A 78 13.14 14.31 3.33
CA CYS A 78 12.52 15.55 2.88
C CYS A 78 12.54 16.64 3.98
N ILE A 79 13.62 16.70 4.74
CA ILE A 79 13.90 17.69 5.79
C ILE A 79 15.39 18.08 5.76
N ASP A 80 15.70 19.30 6.20
CA ASP A 80 17.07 19.81 6.28
C ASP A 80 17.32 20.62 7.57
N ALA A 81 18.53 21.16 7.70
CA ALA A 81 18.98 21.92 8.86
C ALA A 81 18.19 23.23 9.13
N PHE A 82 17.39 23.70 8.16
CA PHE A 82 16.64 24.96 8.25
C PHE A 82 15.14 24.77 8.50
N GLY A 83 14.70 23.52 8.64
CA GLY A 83 13.30 23.22 8.92
C GLY A 83 12.51 23.02 7.65
N ALA A 84 12.77 21.87 7.03
CA ALA A 84 11.92 21.11 6.11
C ALA A 84 11.29 21.79 4.88
N VAL A 85 11.04 20.96 3.87
CA VAL A 85 10.10 21.29 2.80
C VAL A 85 8.69 21.10 3.37
N PRO A 86 7.82 22.13 3.46
CA PRO A 86 6.53 22.05 4.14
C PRO A 86 5.59 20.93 3.61
N VAL A 87 5.83 20.46 2.39
CA VAL A 87 5.04 19.39 1.73
C VAL A 87 5.32 18.00 2.35
N CYS A 88 6.40 17.85 3.11
CA CYS A 88 6.90 16.54 3.55
C CYS A 88 7.05 16.37 5.07
N LEU A 89 6.48 17.28 5.85
CA LEU A 89 6.30 17.10 7.28
C LEU A 89 4.93 16.48 7.59
N LEU A 90 4.89 15.61 8.61
CA LEU A 90 3.63 15.15 9.19
C LEU A 90 3.35 15.97 10.46
N GLY A 91 2.40 16.90 10.34
CA GLY A 91 2.02 17.84 11.39
C GLY A 91 1.34 19.07 10.79
N SER A 92 0.58 19.82 11.60
CA SER A 92 -0.09 21.05 11.17
C SER A 92 0.78 22.29 11.28
N ASP A 93 1.89 22.19 12.00
CA ASP A 93 2.64 23.35 12.45
C ASP A 93 3.86 23.53 11.55
N LEU A 94 3.89 24.66 10.84
CA LEU A 94 5.09 25.04 10.09
C LEU A 94 6.24 25.29 11.09
N PRO A 95 7.48 24.94 10.72
CA PRO A 95 8.64 25.25 11.55
C PRO A 95 8.74 26.75 11.81
N ASN A 96 9.13 27.12 13.03
CA ASN A 96 9.44 28.52 13.33
C ASN A 96 10.77 28.92 12.65
N PRO A 97 10.98 30.23 12.37
CA PRO A 97 12.27 30.71 11.90
C PRO A 97 13.37 30.42 12.93
N GLY A 98 14.21 29.41 12.66
CA GLY A 98 15.28 28.95 13.56
C GLY A 98 15.89 27.63 13.10
N PRO A 99 16.96 27.13 13.75
CA PRO A 99 17.56 25.84 13.42
C PRO A 99 16.54 24.69 13.57
N ALA A 100 16.62 23.68 12.70
CA ALA A 100 15.79 22.49 12.82
C ALA A 100 16.15 21.69 14.09
N SER A 101 15.15 21.34 14.89
CA SER A 101 15.30 20.53 16.10
C SER A 101 14.08 19.67 16.38
N ILE A 102 14.30 18.44 16.84
CA ILE A 102 13.22 17.53 17.28
C ILE A 102 13.30 17.37 18.81
N PRO A 103 12.19 17.58 19.55
CA PRO A 103 10.84 17.93 19.07
C PRO A 103 10.57 19.43 18.90
N ASP A 104 11.52 20.31 19.23
CA ASP A 104 11.17 21.69 19.55
C ASP A 104 10.74 22.55 18.35
N ASN A 105 11.30 22.34 17.15
CA ASN A 105 11.05 23.19 15.97
C ASN A 105 10.47 22.44 14.76
N ILE A 106 10.66 21.13 14.68
CA ILE A 106 10.06 20.26 13.66
C ILE A 106 9.47 19.00 14.30
N PRO A 107 8.41 18.40 13.71
CA PRO A 107 7.83 17.18 14.26
C PRO A 107 8.81 16.01 14.22
N GLY A 108 8.62 15.05 15.13
CA GLY A 108 9.40 13.80 15.16
C GLY A 108 9.10 12.83 14.02
N GLU A 109 8.21 13.17 13.08
CA GLU A 109 7.79 12.31 11.97
C GLU A 109 7.92 13.06 10.63
N PHE A 110 8.57 12.43 9.65
CA PHE A 110 8.83 13.01 8.33
C PHE A 110 8.98 11.95 7.24
N PHE A 111 8.93 12.39 5.98
CA PHE A 111 9.04 11.53 4.80
C PHE A 111 10.44 11.52 4.19
N TYR A 112 10.85 10.38 3.64
CA TYR A 112 11.86 10.27 2.58
C TYR A 112 11.23 10.34 1.19
N SER A 113 9.97 9.92 1.09
CA SER A 113 9.18 10.02 -0.12
C SER A 113 7.70 9.96 0.25
N VAL A 114 6.87 10.73 -0.45
CA VAL A 114 5.42 10.70 -0.34
C VAL A 114 4.81 10.78 -1.72
N ALA A 115 3.82 9.94 -1.97
CA ALA A 115 3.03 9.93 -3.19
C ALA A 115 1.55 9.87 -2.83
N ASP A 116 0.80 10.84 -3.34
CA ASP A 116 -0.65 10.92 -3.17
C ASP A 116 -1.36 10.69 -4.51
N SER A 117 -2.49 9.99 -4.43
CA SER A 117 -3.41 9.80 -5.54
C SER A 117 -4.81 10.19 -5.09
N GLU A 118 -5.46 11.04 -5.88
CA GLU A 118 -6.86 11.39 -5.66
C GLU A 118 -7.76 10.42 -6.42
N MET A 119 -8.74 9.86 -5.73
CA MET A 119 -9.77 9.00 -6.30
C MET A 119 -10.97 9.86 -6.66
N ARG A 120 -11.33 9.88 -7.94
CA ARG A 120 -12.50 10.61 -8.45
C ARG A 120 -13.74 9.71 -8.47
N ASN A 121 -14.91 10.34 -8.44
CA ASN A 121 -16.22 9.68 -8.63
C ASN A 121 -16.52 8.56 -7.60
N VAL A 122 -16.03 8.71 -6.36
CA VAL A 122 -16.41 7.83 -5.26
C VAL A 122 -17.79 8.25 -4.76
N GLN A 123 -18.79 7.43 -5.03
CA GLN A 123 -20.18 7.69 -4.66
C GLN A 123 -20.88 6.40 -4.22
N ASP A 124 -21.83 6.55 -3.30
CA ASP A 124 -22.69 5.44 -2.88
C ASP A 124 -23.64 5.10 -4.05
N PRO A 125 -23.66 3.84 -4.54
CA PRO A 125 -24.55 3.44 -5.62
C PRO A 125 -26.05 3.56 -5.30
N ASN A 126 -26.42 3.64 -4.02
CA ASN A 126 -27.81 3.76 -3.57
C ASN A 126 -28.28 5.22 -3.38
N GLY A 127 -27.50 6.20 -3.87
CA GLY A 127 -27.89 7.61 -3.81
C GLY A 127 -27.44 8.35 -2.53
N GLY A 128 -26.43 7.84 -1.83
CA GLY A 128 -25.80 8.53 -0.70
C GLY A 128 -24.97 9.75 -1.13
N THR A 129 -24.46 10.50 -0.14
CA THR A 129 -23.64 11.70 -0.39
C THR A 129 -22.36 11.32 -1.15
N PRO A 130 -22.03 11.99 -2.28
CA PRO A 130 -20.74 11.81 -2.94
C PRO A 130 -19.57 12.07 -2.00
N SER A 131 -18.43 11.43 -2.25
CA SER A 131 -17.21 11.67 -1.49
C SER A 131 -16.77 13.13 -1.62
N VAL A 132 -16.51 13.77 -0.48
CA VAL A 132 -15.91 15.11 -0.40
C VAL A 132 -14.40 15.04 -0.66
N ALA A 133 -13.76 13.94 -0.24
CA ALA A 133 -12.35 13.69 -0.46
C ALA A 133 -12.07 12.20 -0.42
N ALA A 134 -11.42 11.69 -1.45
CA ALA A 134 -10.97 10.30 -1.49
C ALA A 134 -9.52 10.28 -1.98
N ALA A 135 -8.62 9.78 -1.16
CA ALA A 135 -7.19 9.78 -1.42
C ALA A 135 -6.52 8.48 -0.99
N PHE A 136 -5.56 8.04 -1.78
CA PHE A 136 -4.59 7.01 -1.44
C PHE A 136 -3.22 7.66 -1.26
N ARG A 137 -2.52 7.31 -0.19
CA ARG A 137 -1.15 7.75 0.10
C ARG A 137 -0.24 6.54 0.21
N PHE A 138 0.93 6.65 -0.42
CA PHE A 138 2.10 5.86 -0.08
C PHE A 138 3.18 6.79 0.48
N GLY A 139 3.86 6.34 1.53
CA GLY A 139 4.96 7.08 2.13
C GLY A 139 6.08 6.16 2.57
N VAL A 140 7.32 6.63 2.45
CA VAL A 140 8.48 6.09 3.16
C VAL A 140 8.78 7.07 4.28
N GLU A 141 8.66 6.61 5.52
CA GLU A 141 8.55 7.45 6.71
C GLU A 141 9.62 7.09 7.73
N ALA A 142 10.02 8.11 8.47
CA ALA A 142 10.84 8.02 9.66
C ALA A 142 10.11 8.69 10.81
N SER A 143 10.08 8.03 11.97
CA SER A 143 9.55 8.60 13.20
C SER A 143 10.52 8.42 14.36
N VAL A 144 10.70 9.46 15.16
CA VAL A 144 11.45 9.43 16.41
C VAL A 144 10.55 9.83 17.55
N ASP A 145 10.54 9.00 18.59
CA ASP A 145 9.89 9.32 19.85
C ASP A 145 10.67 10.45 20.54
N PRO A 146 10.02 11.60 20.82
CA PRO A 146 10.73 12.79 21.30
C PRO A 146 11.20 12.68 22.75
N ILE A 147 10.71 11.69 23.51
CA ILE A 147 11.04 11.49 24.93
C ILE A 147 12.15 10.44 25.06
N THR A 148 12.01 9.33 24.35
CA THR A 148 12.91 8.17 24.44
C THR A 148 13.99 8.16 23.38
N GLY A 149 13.86 8.95 22.31
CA GLY A 149 14.72 8.90 21.14
C GLY A 149 14.58 7.62 20.32
N ALA A 150 13.57 6.78 20.61
CA ALA A 150 13.33 5.55 19.87
C ALA A 150 12.97 5.87 18.42
N GLN A 151 13.72 5.32 17.47
CA GLN A 151 13.52 5.57 16.04
C GLN A 151 12.84 4.40 15.35
N ALA A 152 11.94 4.71 14.43
CA ALA A 152 11.34 3.77 13.50
C ALA A 152 11.51 4.27 12.07
N PHE A 153 11.67 3.31 11.17
CA PHE A 153 11.72 3.52 9.73
C PHE A 153 10.78 2.50 9.09
N PHE A 154 9.80 2.97 8.34
CA PHE A 154 8.74 2.13 7.80
C PHE A 154 8.15 2.75 6.54
N SER A 155 7.42 1.95 5.76
CA SER A 155 6.57 2.51 4.71
C SER A 155 5.13 2.52 5.17
N ARG A 156 4.32 3.47 4.72
CA ARG A 156 2.90 3.54 5.03
C ARG A 156 2.09 3.51 3.76
N VAL A 157 1.04 2.69 3.74
CA VAL A 157 -0.06 2.83 2.77
C VAL A 157 -1.30 3.26 3.52
N ARG A 158 -2.02 4.25 2.98
CA ARG A 158 -3.23 4.77 3.61
C ARG A 158 -4.29 5.10 2.58
N THR A 159 -5.53 4.72 2.87
CA THR A 159 -6.70 5.17 2.12
C THR A 159 -7.61 5.95 3.06
N ARG A 160 -7.94 7.18 2.65
CA ARG A 160 -8.94 8.02 3.32
C ARG A 160 -10.03 8.39 2.32
N ILE A 161 -11.27 8.05 2.64
CA ILE A 161 -12.47 8.38 1.88
C ILE A 161 -13.46 9.03 2.84
N LYS A 162 -13.92 10.24 2.51
CA LYS A 162 -14.87 11.03 3.31
C LYS A 162 -16.19 11.13 2.56
N GLY A 163 -17.15 10.27 2.89
CA GLY A 163 -18.41 10.09 2.17
C GLY A 163 -18.29 9.23 0.91
N GLY A 164 -19.40 9.03 0.21
CA GLY A 164 -19.44 8.22 -1.01
C GLY A 164 -19.41 6.72 -0.79
N LEU A 165 -19.52 6.24 0.45
CA LEU A 165 -19.58 4.82 0.81
C LEU A 165 -20.87 4.51 1.58
N VAL A 166 -21.30 3.26 1.51
CA VAL A 166 -22.43 2.72 2.27
C VAL A 166 -21.97 2.43 3.70
N ILE A 167 -22.62 3.05 4.67
CA ILE A 167 -22.33 2.84 6.10
C ILE A 167 -22.45 1.36 6.48
N GLY A 168 -21.46 0.83 7.19
CA GLY A 168 -21.42 -0.55 7.67
C GLY A 168 -20.96 -1.57 6.63
N GLN A 169 -20.73 -1.17 5.38
CA GLN A 169 -20.20 -2.08 4.35
C GLN A 169 -18.69 -2.21 4.45
N PHE A 170 -18.21 -3.43 4.17
CA PHE A 170 -16.78 -3.70 4.03
C PHE A 170 -16.31 -3.42 2.60
N TYR A 171 -15.22 -2.67 2.50
CA TYR A 171 -14.58 -2.30 1.25
C TYR A 171 -13.21 -2.91 1.14
N ARG A 172 -12.85 -3.28 -0.09
CA ARG A 172 -11.54 -3.79 -0.47
C ARG A 172 -10.89 -2.82 -1.44
N ILE A 173 -9.71 -2.33 -1.09
CA ILE A 173 -8.97 -1.31 -1.83
C ILE A 173 -7.71 -1.97 -2.37
N THR A 174 -7.67 -2.19 -3.67
CA THR A 174 -6.51 -2.76 -4.37
C THR A 174 -5.57 -1.64 -4.79
N HIS A 175 -4.29 -1.77 -4.45
CA HIS A 175 -3.22 -0.82 -4.78
C HIS A 175 -1.95 -1.60 -5.20
N PRO A 176 -0.92 -0.94 -5.77
CA PRO A 176 0.28 -1.64 -6.26
C PRO A 176 1.03 -2.48 -5.21
N TYR A 177 0.81 -2.19 -3.93
CA TYR A 177 1.46 -2.84 -2.80
C TYR A 177 0.56 -3.86 -2.08
N GLY A 178 -0.58 -4.22 -2.67
CA GLY A 178 -1.51 -5.22 -2.13
C GLY A 178 -2.92 -4.71 -1.96
N VAL A 179 -3.55 -5.13 -0.87
CA VAL A 179 -4.97 -4.90 -0.61
C VAL A 179 -5.15 -4.40 0.82
N LEU A 180 -5.84 -3.27 0.97
CA LEU A 180 -6.39 -2.80 2.24
C LEU A 180 -7.86 -3.17 2.34
N GLU A 181 -8.29 -3.52 3.54
CA GLU A 181 -9.69 -3.84 3.84
C GLU A 181 -10.14 -3.05 5.06
N GLY A 182 -11.38 -2.58 5.02
CA GLY A 182 -11.97 -1.89 6.16
C GLY A 182 -13.46 -1.64 5.97
N GLN A 183 -14.14 -1.41 7.09
CA GLN A 183 -15.56 -1.09 7.09
C GLN A 183 -15.74 0.43 6.99
N ALA A 184 -16.69 0.87 6.16
CA ALA A 184 -17.12 2.26 6.16
C ALA A 184 -17.89 2.55 7.45
N VAL A 185 -17.44 3.54 8.21
CA VAL A 185 -18.01 3.95 9.48
C VAL A 185 -18.90 5.18 9.30
N ASN A 186 -19.91 5.32 10.17
CA ASN A 186 -20.77 6.50 10.15
C ASN A 186 -20.04 7.70 10.76
N VAL A 187 -19.73 8.70 9.94
CA VAL A 187 -19.21 10.00 10.37
C VAL A 187 -20.18 11.07 9.91
N ALA A 188 -20.92 11.63 10.88
CA ALA A 188 -21.93 12.67 10.64
C ALA A 188 -22.93 12.32 9.52
N GLY A 189 -23.40 11.06 9.48
CA GLY A 189 -24.37 10.58 8.49
C GLY A 189 -23.77 10.15 7.15
N ARG A 190 -22.44 10.15 7.02
CA ARG A 190 -21.73 9.70 5.81
C ARG A 190 -20.95 8.43 6.09
N GLY A 191 -20.82 7.56 5.08
CA GLY A 191 -19.90 6.43 5.13
C GLY A 191 -18.48 6.89 4.83
N ASP A 192 -17.64 6.94 5.86
CA ASP A 192 -16.24 7.31 5.77
C ASP A 192 -15.35 6.07 5.96
N LEU A 193 -14.19 6.05 5.32
CA LEU A 193 -13.19 5.00 5.45
C LEU A 193 -11.83 5.62 5.72
N ASN A 194 -11.12 5.13 6.73
CA ASN A 194 -9.74 5.53 7.04
C ASN A 194 -8.95 4.29 7.46
N VAL A 195 -8.23 3.71 6.52
CA VAL A 195 -7.44 2.48 6.72
C VAL A 195 -5.99 2.79 6.46
N THR A 196 -5.12 2.37 7.37
CA THR A 196 -3.66 2.55 7.28
C THR A 196 -2.99 1.22 7.56
N GLU A 197 -1.98 0.87 6.76
CA GLU A 197 -1.06 -0.24 7.04
C GLU A 197 0.37 0.31 6.99
N ASP A 198 1.12 0.11 8.08
CA ASP A 198 2.56 0.34 8.10
C ASP A 198 3.28 -0.97 7.70
N LEU A 199 4.12 -0.89 6.68
CA LEU A 199 4.89 -1.96 6.07
C LEU A 199 6.35 -1.91 6.58
N GLY A 200 6.95 -3.07 6.80
CA GLY A 200 8.30 -3.17 7.39
C GLY A 200 8.31 -3.20 8.92
N CYS A 201 7.15 -2.97 9.56
CA CYS A 201 6.95 -3.19 10.98
C CYS A 201 6.08 -4.44 11.18
N PRO A 202 6.56 -5.52 11.81
CA PRO A 202 5.72 -6.70 12.02
C PRO A 202 4.52 -6.32 12.88
N ARG A 203 3.29 -6.68 12.45
CA ARG A 203 2.01 -6.30 13.08
C ARG A 203 1.91 -6.54 14.60
N GLN A 204 2.83 -7.34 15.18
CA GLN A 204 2.91 -7.66 16.61
C GLN A 204 3.82 -6.72 17.42
N ARG A 205 4.74 -5.98 16.80
CA ARG A 205 5.47 -4.89 17.42
C ARG A 205 5.02 -3.64 16.72
N ARG A 206 4.01 -2.96 17.25
CA ARG A 206 3.67 -1.60 16.81
C ARG A 206 4.98 -0.82 16.80
N CYS A 207 5.35 -0.29 15.65
CA CYS A 207 6.32 0.80 15.63
C CYS A 207 5.78 1.87 16.57
N PRO A 208 6.63 2.66 17.26
CA PRO A 208 6.18 3.84 17.98
C PRO A 208 5.52 4.79 16.96
N ALA A 209 4.23 4.55 16.73
CA ALA A 209 3.33 5.43 16.06
C ALA A 209 2.87 6.39 17.15
N THR A 210 3.26 7.64 17.01
CA THR A 210 2.68 8.74 17.76
C THR A 210 1.18 8.67 17.54
N THR A 211 0.45 8.30 18.59
CA THR A 211 -1.01 8.43 18.62
C THR A 211 -1.34 9.90 18.41
N THR A 212 -1.69 10.30 17.19
CA THR A 212 -2.38 11.58 16.97
C THR A 212 -3.84 11.39 17.39
N PRO A 213 -4.42 12.32 18.18
CA PRO A 213 -5.82 12.21 18.59
C PRO A 213 -6.74 12.39 17.38
N SER A 214 -7.95 11.83 17.55
CA SER A 214 -9.07 11.80 16.59
C SER A 214 -9.48 13.16 16.05
#